data_AF-A0A1J7C194-F1
#
_entry.id   AF-A0A1J7C194-F1
#
_cell.length_a   1.000
_cell.length_b   1.000
_cell.length_c   1.000
_cell.angle_alpha   90.00
_cell.angle_beta   90.00
_cell.angle_gamma   90.00
#
_symmetry.space_group_name_H-M   'P 1'
#
loop_
_entity.id
_entity.type
_entity.pdbx_description
1 polymer ?
#
loop_
_entity_poly.entity_id
_entity_poly.type
_entity_poly.pdbx_seq_one_letter_code
_entity_poly.pdbx_strand_id
1 'polypeptide(L)'
;MAESAEPAASDPTLAAAVAALLGDGPRAAAEAARVAADIGSAARALARVLTSALGYPPGYAALTARQIAPKPVLYSALVSTRLHPGRRAPTGLAALAPEFTAFLFDQTIDDYNAGHPDADCGSAVHRETARAAAVLPRVRPDWYHGRLAELLDHAPGRTPAHLAPYLLLAAGLRQRLAAGVPRADLADLLHSCADVLAREHLGALAHARPDASVARHPDLVDLALGVHRLPAADGAAAAGCARVESPGLVMVTVSQYLRLRGPDHRGPRALLADEPDLAPALRTLAAVVSLWDDIGDLDDDRRTDAPNVLLGPPAMREAFLARGGIPDGGPVAAAVRAGRGTPRLTADAAALSGAVLAGLDSPGAPPDRALFLRILRTVTHGAHINATFNDRAAGRMTPG
;
A
#
# COMPACT_ATOMS: atom_id res chain seq x y z
N MET A 1 -29.44 24.60 -3.35
CA MET A 1 -29.74 24.67 -1.90
C MET A 1 -28.51 24.14 -1.18
N ALA A 2 -27.88 25.00 -0.38
CA ALA A 2 -26.68 24.67 0.36
C ALA A 2 -27.06 23.93 1.64
N GLU A 3 -26.94 22.60 1.64
CA GLU A 3 -26.86 21.87 2.90
C GLU A 3 -25.48 22.11 3.51
N SER A 4 -25.48 23.08 4.43
CA SER A 4 -24.48 23.22 5.46
C SER A 4 -24.50 21.93 6.30
N ALA A 5 -23.64 20.97 5.95
CA ALA A 5 -23.35 19.85 6.82
C ALA A 5 -22.48 20.36 7.98
N GLU A 6 -23.10 20.47 9.14
CA GLU A 6 -22.44 20.53 10.45
C GLU A 6 -21.31 19.49 10.55
N PRO A 7 -20.29 19.74 11.39
CA PRO A 7 -19.16 18.84 11.52
C PRO A 7 -19.65 17.48 11.96
N ALA A 8 -19.55 16.48 11.08
CA ALA A 8 -19.69 15.09 11.48
C ALA A 8 -18.72 14.87 12.65
N ALA A 9 -19.28 14.78 13.85
CA ALA A 9 -18.58 14.40 15.06
C ALA A 9 -17.74 13.17 14.73
N SER A 10 -16.50 13.14 15.23
CA SER A 10 -15.59 12.00 15.10
C SER A 10 -16.39 10.71 15.30
N ASP A 11 -16.42 9.84 14.29
CA ASP A 11 -17.12 8.57 14.41
C ASP A 11 -16.61 7.86 15.68
N PRO A 12 -17.46 7.71 16.72
CA PRO A 12 -17.03 7.15 18.00
C PRO A 12 -16.56 5.71 17.84
N THR A 13 -17.02 5.01 16.80
CA THR A 13 -16.60 3.65 16.43
C THR A 13 -15.15 3.64 15.95
N LEU A 14 -14.78 4.62 15.11
CA LEU A 14 -13.41 4.79 14.63
C LEU A 14 -12.48 5.20 15.77
N ALA A 15 -12.88 6.13 16.63
CA ALA A 15 -12.06 6.53 17.79
C ALA A 15 -11.86 5.35 18.77
N ALA A 16 -12.89 4.54 19.04
CA ALA A 16 -12.78 3.36 19.88
C ALA A 16 -11.88 2.27 19.24
N ALA A 17 -11.98 2.08 17.92
CA ALA A 17 -11.11 1.18 17.19
C ALA A 17 -9.65 1.64 17.29
N VAL A 18 -9.36 2.92 17.04
CA VAL A 18 -8.00 3.46 17.14
C VAL A 18 -7.46 3.41 18.57
N ALA A 19 -8.29 3.63 19.59
CA ALA A 19 -7.88 3.52 20.99
C ALA A 19 -7.43 2.10 21.32
N ALA A 20 -8.17 1.08 20.87
CA ALA A 20 -7.76 -0.32 21.02
C ALA A 20 -6.42 -0.64 20.31
N LEU A 21 -6.05 0.12 19.27
CA LEU A 21 -4.79 -0.05 18.54
C LEU A 21 -3.59 0.64 19.20
N LEU A 22 -3.84 1.71 19.95
CA LEU A 22 -2.81 2.52 20.59
C LEU A 22 -2.53 2.09 22.04
N GLY A 23 -3.35 1.20 22.60
CA GLY A 23 -3.24 0.66 23.96
C GLY A 23 -4.08 1.42 24.98
N ASP A 24 -3.90 1.09 26.27
CA ASP A 24 -4.74 1.63 27.34
C ASP A 24 -4.18 2.93 27.93
N GLY A 25 -5.10 3.84 28.29
CA GLY A 25 -4.81 5.04 29.09
C GLY A 25 -5.29 6.36 28.46
N PRO A 26 -5.36 7.44 29.26
CA PRO A 26 -5.90 8.73 28.81
C PRO A 26 -5.11 9.38 27.66
N ARG A 27 -3.82 9.07 27.52
CA ARG A 27 -3.02 9.49 26.35
C ARG A 27 -3.42 8.76 25.07
N ALA A 28 -3.72 7.46 25.14
CA ALA A 28 -4.15 6.68 23.99
C ALA A 28 -5.55 7.09 23.51
N ALA A 29 -6.47 7.40 24.43
CA ALA A 29 -7.80 7.91 24.08
C ALA A 29 -7.75 9.28 23.37
N ALA A 30 -6.93 10.21 23.87
CA ALA A 30 -6.74 11.52 23.24
C ALA A 30 -6.05 11.41 21.87
N GLU A 31 -5.07 10.51 21.74
CA GLU A 31 -4.41 10.18 20.49
C GLU A 31 -5.39 9.59 19.47
N ALA A 32 -6.25 8.65 19.91
CA ALA A 32 -7.23 7.99 19.07
C ALA A 32 -8.32 8.94 18.55
N ALA A 33 -8.87 9.79 19.41
CA ALA A 33 -9.82 10.82 19.02
C ALA A 33 -9.23 11.77 17.97
N ARG A 34 -7.94 12.12 18.13
CA ARG A 34 -7.23 12.95 17.17
C ARG A 34 -7.05 12.25 15.83
N VAL A 35 -6.55 11.02 15.83
CA VAL A 35 -6.37 10.21 14.62
C VAL A 35 -7.70 10.03 13.87
N ALA A 36 -8.81 9.80 14.58
CA ALA A 36 -10.13 9.75 13.97
C ALA A 36 -10.54 11.09 13.30
N ALA A 37 -10.25 12.23 13.95
CA ALA A 37 -10.50 13.54 13.35
C ALA A 37 -9.62 13.80 12.11
N ASP A 38 -8.36 13.36 12.16
CA ASP A 38 -7.42 13.42 11.05
C ASP A 38 -7.88 12.57 9.85
N ILE A 39 -8.39 11.36 10.09
CA ILE A 39 -9.02 10.51 9.07
C ILE A 39 -10.19 11.23 8.40
N GLY A 40 -11.09 11.82 9.19
CA GLY A 40 -12.24 12.57 8.65
C GLY A 40 -11.81 13.79 7.82
N SER A 41 -10.77 14.50 8.27
CA SER A 41 -10.20 15.64 7.53
C SER A 41 -9.58 15.19 6.20
N ALA A 42 -8.80 14.11 6.24
CA ALA A 42 -8.19 13.51 5.07
C ALA A 42 -9.26 13.03 4.08
N ALA A 43 -10.28 12.29 4.51
CA ALA A 43 -11.36 11.83 3.64
C ALA A 43 -12.06 13.00 2.92
N ARG A 44 -12.36 14.10 3.62
CA ARG A 44 -12.99 15.28 2.99
C ARG A 44 -12.09 15.95 1.95
N ALA A 45 -10.81 16.11 2.27
CA ALA A 45 -9.87 16.70 1.34
C ALA A 45 -9.64 15.80 0.12
N LEU A 46 -9.59 14.47 0.30
CA LEU A 46 -9.47 13.51 -0.79
C LEU A 46 -10.72 13.58 -1.69
N ALA A 47 -11.93 13.51 -1.12
CA ALA A 47 -13.19 13.58 -1.86
C ALA A 47 -13.28 14.83 -2.76
N ARG A 48 -12.83 16.00 -2.26
CA ARG A 48 -12.77 17.23 -3.07
C ARG A 48 -11.85 17.08 -4.27
N VAL A 49 -10.69 16.44 -4.12
CA VAL A 49 -9.77 16.23 -5.23
C VAL A 49 -10.29 15.19 -6.20
N LEU A 50 -10.89 14.09 -5.72
CA LEU A 50 -11.53 13.09 -6.58
C LEU A 50 -12.62 13.73 -7.45
N THR A 51 -13.43 14.62 -6.87
CA THR A 51 -14.47 15.34 -7.60
C THR A 51 -13.87 16.35 -8.59
N SER A 52 -13.04 17.28 -8.09
CA SER A 52 -12.61 18.44 -8.88
C SER A 52 -11.51 18.15 -9.89
N ALA A 53 -10.65 17.16 -9.62
CA ALA A 53 -9.47 16.85 -10.44
C ALA A 53 -9.61 15.54 -11.22
N LEU A 54 -10.31 14.54 -10.66
CA LEU A 54 -10.42 13.21 -11.28
C LEU A 54 -11.80 12.94 -11.90
N GLY A 55 -12.76 13.83 -11.67
CA GLY A 55 -14.10 13.78 -12.27
C GLY A 55 -15.04 12.75 -11.65
N TYR A 56 -14.77 12.30 -10.42
CA TYR A 56 -15.65 11.38 -9.70
C TYR A 56 -16.95 12.10 -9.33
N PRO A 57 -18.13 11.46 -9.44
CA PRO A 57 -19.36 12.00 -8.88
C PRO A 57 -19.23 12.26 -7.36
N PRO A 58 -19.81 13.33 -6.80
CA PRO A 58 -19.57 13.71 -5.40
C PRO A 58 -19.89 12.62 -4.37
N GLY A 59 -20.97 11.86 -4.57
CA GLY A 59 -21.35 10.74 -3.70
C GLY A 59 -20.32 9.61 -3.73
N TYR A 60 -19.93 9.20 -4.94
CA TYR A 60 -18.92 8.18 -5.17
C TYR A 60 -17.54 8.62 -4.64
N ALA A 61 -17.13 9.87 -4.91
CA ALA A 61 -15.91 10.46 -4.37
C ALA A 61 -15.86 10.45 -2.84
N ALA A 62 -16.97 10.73 -2.17
CA ALA A 62 -17.05 10.71 -0.71
C ALA A 62 -16.92 9.29 -0.15
N LEU A 63 -17.54 8.30 -0.81
CA LEU A 63 -17.45 6.89 -0.47
C LEU A 63 -16.02 6.37 -0.62
N THR A 64 -15.44 6.52 -1.83
CA THR A 64 -14.05 6.15 -2.14
C THR A 64 -13.06 6.80 -1.17
N ALA A 65 -13.23 8.08 -0.87
CA ALA A 65 -12.33 8.78 0.04
C ALA A 65 -12.38 8.26 1.49
N ARG A 66 -13.54 7.80 1.96
CA ARG A 66 -13.69 7.20 3.30
C ARG A 66 -13.08 5.80 3.40
N GLN A 67 -13.02 5.06 2.30
CA GLN A 67 -12.35 3.76 2.22
C GLN A 67 -10.83 3.92 2.17
N ILE A 68 -10.33 4.91 1.43
CA ILE A 68 -8.90 5.11 1.24
C ILE A 68 -8.24 5.81 2.43
N ALA A 69 -8.83 6.88 2.97
CA ALA A 69 -8.17 7.73 3.96
C ALA A 69 -7.73 7.05 5.28
N PRO A 70 -8.46 6.07 5.85
CA PRO A 70 -8.13 5.46 7.13
C PRO A 70 -6.75 4.79 7.17
N LYS A 71 -6.48 3.84 6.26
CA LYS A 71 -5.20 3.10 6.16
C LYS A 71 -3.98 4.05 6.24
N PRO A 72 -3.85 5.09 5.39
CA PRO A 72 -2.79 6.10 5.42
C PRO A 72 -2.52 6.75 6.77
N VAL A 73 -3.59 7.25 7.38
CA VAL A 73 -3.52 8.08 8.58
C VAL A 73 -3.17 7.20 9.76
N LEU A 74 -3.75 6.00 9.83
CA LEU A 74 -3.45 5.00 10.84
C LEU A 74 -1.98 4.58 10.78
N TYR A 75 -1.48 4.18 9.61
CA TYR A 75 -0.08 3.79 9.45
C TYR A 75 0.88 4.94 9.83
N SER A 76 0.59 6.16 9.37
CA SER A 76 1.42 7.33 9.66
C SER A 76 1.40 7.72 11.14
N ALA A 77 0.24 7.59 11.80
CA ALA A 77 0.10 7.83 13.23
C ALA A 77 0.84 6.77 14.06
N LEU A 78 0.70 5.48 13.71
CA LEU A 78 1.42 4.38 14.37
C LEU A 78 2.93 4.53 14.26
N VAL A 79 3.44 4.85 13.07
CA VAL A 79 4.87 5.11 12.86
C VAL A 79 5.33 6.32 13.67
N SER A 80 4.58 7.42 13.66
CA SER A 80 4.99 8.64 14.35
C SER A 80 4.96 8.49 15.88
N THR A 81 3.92 7.86 16.43
CA THR A 81 3.77 7.63 17.88
C THR A 81 4.84 6.69 18.43
N ARG A 82 5.17 5.62 17.70
CA ARG A 82 6.18 4.64 18.13
C ARG A 82 7.61 5.11 17.93
N LEU A 83 7.88 5.89 16.89
CA LEU A 83 9.24 6.36 16.62
C LEU A 83 9.57 7.69 17.30
N HIS A 84 8.57 8.53 17.57
CA HIS A 84 8.72 9.82 18.24
C HIS A 84 7.59 10.09 19.25
N PRO A 85 7.65 9.46 20.44
CA PRO A 85 6.71 9.75 21.52
C PRO A 85 6.67 11.25 21.80
N GLY A 86 5.52 11.89 21.59
CA GLY A 86 5.30 13.31 21.85
C GLY A 86 5.49 14.26 20.66
N ARG A 87 5.91 13.80 19.48
CA ARG A 87 5.85 14.60 18.24
C ARG A 87 4.54 14.33 17.51
N ARG A 88 3.89 15.39 17.02
CA ARG A 88 2.66 15.27 16.23
C ARG A 88 2.95 14.54 14.92
N ALA A 89 2.18 13.50 14.62
CA ALA A 89 2.16 12.91 13.30
C ALA A 89 1.66 13.98 12.30
N PRO A 90 2.32 14.15 11.14
CA PRO A 90 1.75 14.96 10.07
C PRO A 90 0.55 14.23 9.49
N THR A 91 -0.63 14.85 9.53
CA THR A 91 -1.91 14.21 9.23
C THR A 91 -2.67 14.83 8.07
N GLY A 92 -2.14 15.92 7.48
CA GLY A 92 -2.67 16.48 6.25
C GLY A 92 -2.40 15.57 5.05
N LEU A 93 -3.34 15.46 4.12
CA LEU A 93 -3.26 14.61 2.92
C LEU A 93 -1.95 14.70 2.14
N ALA A 94 -1.42 15.91 2.00
CA ALA A 94 -0.16 16.15 1.30
C ALA A 94 1.06 15.64 2.08
N ALA A 95 0.93 15.53 3.40
CA ALA A 95 1.93 14.96 4.30
C ALA A 95 1.72 13.47 4.60
N LEU A 96 0.54 12.93 4.26
CA LEU A 96 0.25 11.51 4.41
C LEU A 96 1.13 10.73 3.45
N ALA A 97 1.08 10.97 2.14
CA ALA A 97 2.10 10.58 1.16
C ALA A 97 1.52 10.60 -0.27
N PRO A 98 2.31 10.99 -1.28
CA PRO A 98 2.02 10.72 -2.69
C PRO A 98 1.48 9.30 -2.94
N GLU A 99 2.08 8.33 -2.27
CA GLU A 99 1.85 6.90 -2.27
C GLU A 99 0.37 6.52 -2.13
N PHE A 100 -0.44 7.28 -1.38
CA PHE A 100 -1.87 6.96 -1.21
C PHE A 100 -2.72 7.12 -2.46
N THR A 101 -2.17 7.72 -3.51
CA THR A 101 -2.77 7.68 -4.82
C THR A 101 -2.70 6.34 -5.50
N ALA A 102 -1.75 5.47 -5.17
CA ALA A 102 -1.70 4.14 -5.79
C ALA A 102 -2.94 3.32 -5.44
N PHE A 103 -3.48 3.51 -4.23
CA PHE A 103 -4.78 2.95 -3.85
C PHE A 103 -5.93 3.47 -4.73
N LEU A 104 -5.86 4.66 -5.33
CA LEU A 104 -6.88 5.08 -6.29
C LEU A 104 -6.86 4.26 -7.57
N PHE A 105 -5.72 3.66 -7.90
CA PHE A 105 -5.61 2.77 -9.05
C PHE A 105 -5.85 1.29 -8.69
N ASP A 106 -6.17 1.01 -7.43
CA ASP A 106 -6.48 -0.33 -6.95
C ASP A 106 -7.91 -0.70 -7.38
N GLN A 107 -8.04 -1.75 -8.19
CA GLN A 107 -9.32 -2.26 -8.68
C GLN A 107 -10.24 -2.72 -7.55
N THR A 108 -9.67 -3.09 -6.38
CA THR A 108 -10.47 -3.50 -5.22
C THR A 108 -11.39 -2.38 -4.74
N ILE A 109 -11.05 -1.10 -4.96
CA ILE A 109 -11.95 0.02 -4.64
C ILE A 109 -13.20 -0.01 -5.50
N ASP A 110 -13.06 -0.36 -6.77
CA ASP A 110 -14.21 -0.49 -7.66
C ASP A 110 -15.03 -1.73 -7.27
N ASP A 111 -14.36 -2.81 -6.86
CA ASP A 111 -15.00 -4.05 -6.36
C ASP A 111 -15.75 -3.86 -5.03
N TYR A 112 -15.19 -3.11 -4.07
CA TYR A 112 -15.88 -2.72 -2.83
C TYR A 112 -17.09 -1.82 -3.08
N ASN A 113 -17.09 -1.13 -4.22
CA ASN A 113 -18.20 -0.29 -4.66
C ASN A 113 -19.02 -0.96 -5.78
N ALA A 114 -18.87 -2.28 -5.97
CA ALA A 114 -19.63 -3.03 -6.96
C ALA A 114 -21.14 -2.84 -6.74
N GLY A 115 -21.85 -2.50 -7.82
CA GLY A 115 -23.28 -2.19 -7.78
C GLY A 115 -23.62 -0.75 -7.39
N HIS A 116 -22.64 0.10 -7.04
CA HIS A 116 -22.86 1.53 -6.98
C HIS A 116 -23.17 2.04 -8.40
N PRO A 117 -24.22 2.87 -8.61
CA PRO A 117 -24.61 3.33 -9.95
C PRO A 117 -23.50 4.05 -10.73
N ASP A 118 -22.52 4.60 -10.00
CA ASP A 118 -21.37 5.33 -10.54
C ASP A 118 -20.06 4.52 -10.55
N ALA A 119 -20.07 3.21 -10.28
CA ALA A 119 -18.83 2.40 -10.26
C ALA A 119 -18.09 2.43 -11.60
N ASP A 120 -18.84 2.50 -12.72
CA ASP A 120 -18.30 2.68 -14.07
C ASP A 120 -18.27 4.15 -14.52
N CYS A 121 -18.21 5.09 -13.58
CA CYS A 121 -18.02 6.49 -13.96
C CYS A 121 -16.66 6.58 -14.67
N GLY A 122 -16.66 6.86 -15.98
CA GLY A 122 -15.44 6.92 -16.80
C GLY A 122 -14.47 8.00 -16.32
N SER A 123 -13.82 7.75 -15.19
CA SER A 123 -12.99 8.68 -14.46
C SER A 123 -11.63 8.78 -15.14
N ALA A 124 -10.83 9.77 -14.73
CA ALA A 124 -9.46 9.87 -15.23
C ALA A 124 -8.64 8.61 -14.88
N VAL A 125 -8.88 8.05 -13.69
CA VAL A 125 -8.23 6.84 -13.18
C VAL A 125 -8.62 5.62 -14.01
N HIS A 126 -9.92 5.34 -14.17
CA HIS A 126 -10.40 4.17 -14.91
C HIS A 126 -9.85 4.13 -16.34
N ARG A 127 -9.83 5.30 -17.02
CA ARG A 127 -9.22 5.42 -18.35
C ARG A 127 -7.71 5.15 -18.35
N GLU A 128 -7.00 5.57 -17.33
CA GLU A 128 -5.55 5.35 -17.21
C GLU A 128 -5.25 3.88 -16.91
N THR A 129 -6.00 3.24 -16.02
CA THR A 129 -5.94 1.79 -15.75
C THR A 129 -6.19 0.99 -17.03
N ALA A 130 -7.26 1.30 -17.77
CA ALA A 130 -7.54 0.63 -19.05
C ALA A 130 -6.42 0.81 -20.09
N ARG A 131 -5.81 2.00 -20.16
CA ARG A 131 -4.67 2.27 -21.05
C ARG A 131 -3.42 1.52 -20.63
N ALA A 132 -3.09 1.53 -19.34
CA ALA A 132 -1.93 0.81 -18.81
C ALA A 132 -2.08 -0.69 -19.06
N ALA A 133 -3.26 -1.26 -18.82
CA ALA A 133 -3.56 -2.65 -19.08
C ALA A 133 -3.31 -3.07 -20.55
N ALA A 134 -3.56 -2.17 -21.51
CA ALA A 134 -3.32 -2.42 -22.93
C ALA A 134 -1.82 -2.34 -23.32
N VAL A 135 -0.99 -1.65 -22.54
CA VAL A 135 0.39 -1.29 -22.89
C VAL A 135 1.44 -2.07 -22.09
N LEU A 136 1.22 -2.27 -20.79
CA LEU A 136 2.14 -2.93 -19.88
C LEU A 136 2.57 -4.33 -20.36
N PRO A 137 1.67 -5.18 -20.92
CA PRO A 137 2.07 -6.49 -21.41
C PRO A 137 3.00 -6.45 -22.63
N ARG A 138 3.10 -5.32 -23.35
CA ARG A 138 3.64 -5.29 -24.71
C ARG A 138 4.98 -4.60 -24.86
N VAL A 139 5.27 -3.45 -24.24
CA VAL A 139 6.53 -2.73 -24.58
C VAL A 139 7.01 -1.59 -23.67
N ARG A 140 6.34 -1.23 -22.56
CA ARG A 140 6.72 -0.04 -21.77
C ARG A 140 6.70 -0.28 -20.26
N PRO A 141 7.75 -0.91 -19.72
CA PRO A 141 7.78 -1.22 -18.30
C PRO A 141 7.90 0.03 -17.40
N ASP A 142 8.31 1.15 -17.99
CA ASP A 142 8.47 2.46 -17.37
C ASP A 142 7.23 3.37 -17.57
N TRP A 143 6.09 2.82 -18.00
CA TRP A 143 4.87 3.59 -18.30
C TRP A 143 4.48 4.58 -17.20
N TYR A 144 4.37 4.08 -15.96
CA TYR A 144 4.07 4.92 -14.82
C TYR A 144 5.22 5.89 -14.54
N HIS A 145 6.45 5.39 -14.50
CA HIS A 145 7.62 6.20 -14.19
C HIS A 145 7.74 7.43 -15.11
N GLY A 146 7.58 7.25 -16.43
CA GLY A 146 7.64 8.34 -17.41
C GLY A 146 6.58 9.42 -17.15
N ARG A 147 5.34 9.03 -16.84
CA ARG A 147 4.25 9.96 -16.52
C ARG A 147 4.48 10.72 -15.21
N LEU A 148 5.02 10.03 -14.21
CA LEU A 148 5.34 10.64 -12.93
C LEU A 148 6.49 11.64 -13.04
N ALA A 149 7.51 11.32 -13.83
CA ALA A 149 8.59 12.23 -14.16
C ALA A 149 8.06 13.47 -14.91
N GLU A 150 7.28 13.26 -15.99
CA GLU A 150 6.65 14.34 -16.77
C GLU A 150 5.83 15.28 -15.88
N LEU A 151 5.05 14.72 -14.94
CA LEU A 151 4.23 15.49 -14.01
C LEU A 151 5.02 16.43 -13.10
N LEU A 152 6.23 16.05 -12.70
CA LEU A 152 7.08 16.88 -11.84
C LEU A 152 7.69 18.07 -12.56
N ASP A 153 7.85 17.98 -13.88
CA ASP A 153 8.35 19.06 -14.71
C ASP A 153 7.26 20.13 -15.00
N HIS A 154 5.99 19.82 -14.72
CA HIS A 154 4.89 20.76 -14.89
C HIS A 154 4.65 21.66 -13.66
N ALA A 155 4.37 22.93 -13.93
CA ALA A 155 3.95 23.90 -12.92
C ALA A 155 2.55 23.57 -12.34
N PRO A 156 2.30 23.83 -11.04
CA PRO A 156 0.98 23.67 -10.44
C PRO A 156 -0.11 24.42 -11.23
N GLY A 157 -1.25 23.78 -11.47
CA GLY A 157 -2.39 24.38 -12.19
C GLY A 157 -2.30 24.35 -13.72
N ARG A 158 -1.20 23.85 -14.30
CA ARG A 158 -1.05 23.62 -15.75
C ARG A 158 -0.85 22.16 -16.13
N THR A 159 -1.27 21.24 -15.26
CA THR A 159 -1.11 19.81 -15.48
C THR A 159 -1.97 19.35 -16.68
N PRO A 160 -1.37 18.72 -17.70
CA PRO A 160 -2.12 18.11 -18.80
C PRO A 160 -3.19 17.13 -18.32
N ALA A 161 -4.30 17.04 -19.05
CA ALA A 161 -5.43 16.18 -18.68
C ALA A 161 -5.06 14.69 -18.59
N HIS A 162 -4.07 14.20 -19.38
CA HIS A 162 -3.60 12.81 -19.30
C HIS A 162 -2.79 12.51 -18.04
N LEU A 163 -2.32 13.55 -17.33
CA LEU A 163 -1.63 13.42 -16.05
C LEU A 163 -2.53 13.69 -14.84
N ALA A 164 -3.81 14.03 -15.09
CA ALA A 164 -4.79 14.24 -14.04
C ALA A 164 -4.85 13.11 -13.00
N PRO A 165 -4.80 11.80 -13.37
CA PRO A 165 -4.81 10.68 -12.42
C PRO A 165 -3.70 10.75 -11.36
N TYR A 166 -2.59 11.39 -11.68
CA TYR A 166 -1.42 11.48 -10.81
C TYR A 166 -1.37 12.79 -10.00
N LEU A 167 -2.35 13.69 -10.13
CA LEU A 167 -2.33 15.02 -9.50
C LEU A 167 -2.14 14.98 -7.99
N LEU A 168 -2.77 14.02 -7.32
CA LEU A 168 -2.65 13.81 -5.88
C LEU A 168 -1.23 13.38 -5.48
N LEU A 169 -0.57 12.57 -6.33
CA LEU A 169 0.81 12.12 -6.16
C LEU A 169 1.76 13.31 -6.32
N ALA A 170 1.53 14.14 -7.35
CA ALA A 170 2.25 15.38 -7.59
C ALA A 170 2.22 16.33 -6.40
N ALA A 171 1.06 16.47 -5.74
CA ALA A 171 0.90 17.39 -4.61
C ALA A 171 1.85 17.02 -3.46
N GLY A 172 1.92 15.73 -3.10
CA GLY A 172 2.84 15.26 -2.07
C GLY A 172 4.32 15.38 -2.48
N LEU A 173 4.65 15.07 -3.74
CA LEU A 173 6.03 15.13 -4.23
C LEU A 173 6.53 16.57 -4.26
N ARG A 174 5.68 17.52 -4.68
CA ARG A 174 5.98 18.96 -4.66
C ARG A 174 6.16 19.49 -3.25
N GLN A 175 5.38 18.99 -2.27
CA GLN A 175 5.58 19.36 -0.88
C GLN A 175 6.95 18.88 -0.37
N ARG A 176 7.38 17.67 -0.74
CA ARG A 176 8.70 17.14 -0.37
C ARG A 176 9.84 17.93 -1.02
N LEU A 177 9.68 18.32 -2.29
CA LEU A 177 10.60 19.26 -2.96
C LEU A 177 10.70 20.58 -2.18
N ALA A 178 9.56 21.16 -1.80
CA ALA A 178 9.53 22.41 -1.03
C ALA A 178 10.15 22.26 0.37
N ALA A 179 10.11 21.06 0.95
CA ALA A 179 10.75 20.72 2.22
C ALA A 179 12.27 20.41 2.10
N GLY A 180 12.84 20.52 0.89
CA GLY A 180 14.28 20.32 0.66
C GLY A 180 14.71 18.88 0.45
N VAL A 181 13.79 17.94 0.17
CA VAL A 181 14.16 16.56 -0.19
C VAL A 181 14.88 16.57 -1.55
N PRO A 182 16.08 15.98 -1.67
CA PRO A 182 16.82 15.96 -2.92
C PRO A 182 16.04 15.28 -4.05
N ARG A 183 16.21 15.77 -5.29
CA ARG A 183 15.58 15.18 -6.48
C ARG A 183 15.93 13.71 -6.69
N ALA A 184 17.15 13.30 -6.37
CA ALA A 184 17.58 11.90 -6.47
C ALA A 184 16.77 10.99 -5.54
N ASP A 185 16.48 11.44 -4.31
CA ASP A 185 15.66 10.66 -3.36
C ASP A 185 14.17 10.69 -3.70
N LEU A 186 13.71 11.76 -4.33
CA LEU A 186 12.38 11.77 -4.92
C LEU A 186 12.27 10.81 -6.09
N ALA A 187 13.32 10.62 -6.88
CA ALA A 187 13.33 9.61 -7.93
C ALA A 187 13.15 8.20 -7.36
N ASP A 188 13.77 7.87 -6.22
CA ASP A 188 13.54 6.59 -5.53
C ASP A 188 12.06 6.40 -5.12
N LEU A 189 11.42 7.48 -4.65
CA LEU A 189 10.00 7.46 -4.31
C LEU A 189 9.11 7.31 -5.55
N LEU A 190 9.45 8.00 -6.64
CA LEU A 190 8.77 7.89 -7.93
C LEU A 190 8.88 6.49 -8.52
N HIS A 191 10.08 5.91 -8.51
CA HIS A 191 10.32 4.55 -8.94
C HIS A 191 9.50 3.57 -8.12
N SER A 192 9.50 3.72 -6.78
CA SER A 192 8.70 2.87 -5.90
C SER A 192 7.20 2.97 -6.20
N CYS A 193 6.67 4.18 -6.43
CA CYS A 193 5.26 4.37 -6.79
C CYS A 193 4.95 3.79 -8.18
N ALA A 194 5.82 3.99 -9.17
CA ALA A 194 5.65 3.48 -10.51
C ALA A 194 5.70 1.95 -10.57
N ASP A 195 6.63 1.34 -9.85
CA ASP A 195 6.78 -0.10 -9.75
C ASP A 195 5.51 -0.71 -9.15
N VAL A 196 5.04 -0.17 -8.03
CA VAL A 196 3.77 -0.57 -7.41
C VAL A 196 2.63 -0.52 -8.42
N LEU A 197 2.43 0.61 -9.08
CA LEU A 197 1.33 0.80 -10.03
C LEU A 197 1.43 -0.19 -11.20
N ALA A 198 2.63 -0.44 -11.71
CA ALA A 198 2.81 -1.42 -12.78
C ALA A 198 2.46 -2.83 -12.31
N ARG A 199 2.89 -3.19 -11.09
CA ARG A 199 2.77 -4.54 -10.54
C ARG A 199 1.35 -4.91 -10.15
N GLU A 200 0.59 -3.98 -9.59
CA GLU A 200 -0.85 -4.17 -9.33
C GLU A 200 -1.61 -4.51 -10.62
N HIS A 201 -1.43 -3.70 -11.67
CA HIS A 201 -2.11 -3.95 -12.95
C HIS A 201 -1.65 -5.24 -13.63
N LEU A 202 -0.36 -5.56 -13.56
CA LEU A 202 0.16 -6.81 -14.09
C LEU A 202 -0.35 -8.03 -13.32
N GLY A 203 -0.46 -7.93 -11.99
CA GLY A 203 -1.03 -8.96 -11.13
C GLY A 203 -2.49 -9.22 -11.47
N ALA A 204 -3.30 -8.16 -11.58
CA ALA A 204 -4.71 -8.26 -11.97
C ALA A 204 -4.88 -8.85 -13.39
N LEU A 205 -4.10 -8.36 -14.36
CA LEU A 205 -4.10 -8.90 -15.72
C LEU A 205 -3.73 -10.38 -15.76
N ALA A 206 -2.74 -10.78 -14.97
CA ALA A 206 -2.25 -12.14 -14.91
C ALA A 206 -3.23 -13.07 -14.19
N HIS A 207 -3.92 -12.59 -13.16
CA HIS A 207 -5.03 -13.30 -12.51
C HIS A 207 -6.21 -13.53 -13.46
N ALA A 208 -6.61 -12.49 -14.20
CA ALA A 208 -7.68 -12.59 -15.19
C ALA A 208 -7.30 -13.47 -16.41
N ARG A 209 -6.01 -13.68 -16.66
CA ARG A 209 -5.49 -14.43 -17.81
C ARG A 209 -4.32 -15.34 -17.38
N PRO A 210 -4.59 -16.38 -16.59
CA PRO A 210 -3.54 -17.19 -15.96
C PRO A 210 -2.65 -17.92 -16.98
N ASP A 211 -3.18 -18.22 -18.17
CA ASP A 211 -2.46 -18.90 -19.25
C ASP A 211 -1.66 -17.94 -20.15
N ALA A 212 -1.84 -16.62 -20.00
CA ALA A 212 -1.11 -15.64 -20.80
C ALA A 212 0.27 -15.40 -20.22
N SER A 213 1.28 -15.32 -21.10
CA SER A 213 2.58 -14.81 -20.68
C SER A 213 2.52 -13.30 -20.50
N VAL A 214 3.03 -12.82 -19.37
CA VAL A 214 3.02 -11.43 -18.97
C VAL A 214 4.45 -10.98 -18.68
N ALA A 215 4.83 -9.80 -19.20
CA ALA A 215 6.13 -9.21 -18.89
C ALA A 215 6.20 -8.89 -17.39
N ARG A 216 7.15 -9.48 -16.67
CA ARG A 216 7.40 -9.18 -15.26
C ARG A 216 8.30 -7.95 -15.13
N HIS A 217 8.03 -7.12 -14.12
CA HIS A 217 8.83 -5.95 -13.79
C HIS A 217 9.71 -6.19 -12.56
N PRO A 218 10.94 -5.66 -12.53
CA PRO A 218 11.79 -5.72 -11.34
C PRO A 218 11.23 -4.84 -10.21
N ASP A 219 11.34 -5.26 -8.95
CA ASP A 219 11.01 -4.45 -7.77
C ASP A 219 12.17 -3.51 -7.45
N LEU A 220 11.94 -2.56 -6.55
CA LEU A 220 12.98 -1.95 -5.72
C LEU A 220 14.02 -2.96 -5.21
N VAL A 221 13.61 -4.12 -4.71
CA VAL A 221 14.49 -5.18 -4.21
C VAL A 221 15.30 -5.83 -5.35
N ASP A 222 14.68 -6.24 -6.45
CA ASP A 222 15.36 -6.76 -7.65
C ASP A 222 16.36 -5.72 -8.18
N LEU A 223 15.94 -4.45 -8.26
CA LEU A 223 16.76 -3.32 -8.70
C LEU A 223 17.93 -3.03 -7.77
N ALA A 224 17.78 -3.24 -6.46
CA ALA A 224 18.87 -3.14 -5.47
C ALA A 224 19.84 -4.33 -5.59
N LEU A 225 19.32 -5.52 -5.93
CA LEU A 225 20.11 -6.73 -6.18
C LEU A 225 20.74 -6.78 -7.58
N GLY A 226 20.61 -5.73 -8.40
CA GLY A 226 21.16 -5.68 -9.76
C GLY A 226 20.39 -6.52 -10.79
N VAL A 227 19.17 -6.92 -10.47
CA VAL A 227 18.28 -7.69 -11.37
C VAL A 227 17.53 -6.71 -12.27
N HIS A 228 18.12 -6.42 -13.43
CA HIS A 228 17.62 -5.39 -14.37
C HIS A 228 16.73 -5.91 -15.50
N ARG A 229 16.73 -7.23 -15.72
CA ARG A 229 15.88 -7.87 -16.74
C ARG A 229 15.29 -9.13 -16.16
N LEU A 230 13.98 -9.24 -16.28
CA LEU A 230 13.25 -10.41 -15.90
C LEU A 230 12.60 -10.99 -17.15
N PRO A 231 12.65 -12.32 -17.33
CA PRO A 231 11.94 -12.97 -18.42
C PRO A 231 10.43 -12.73 -18.27
N ALA A 232 9.70 -12.88 -19.37
CA ALA A 232 8.26 -13.01 -19.28
C ALA A 232 7.93 -14.22 -18.38
N ALA A 233 6.98 -14.02 -17.48
CA ALA A 233 6.48 -15.08 -16.61
C ALA A 233 5.16 -15.61 -17.22
N ASP A 234 4.78 -16.83 -16.86
CA ASP A 234 3.38 -17.22 -17.03
C ASP A 234 2.48 -16.38 -16.09
N GLY A 235 1.18 -16.37 -16.36
CA GLY A 235 0.23 -15.53 -15.62
C GLY A 235 0.22 -15.89 -14.13
N ALA A 236 0.28 -17.16 -13.79
CA ALA A 236 0.31 -17.60 -12.39
C ALA A 236 1.54 -17.09 -11.63
N ALA A 237 2.72 -17.15 -12.24
CA ALA A 237 3.97 -16.67 -11.66
C ALA A 237 4.02 -15.13 -11.59
N ALA A 238 3.47 -14.43 -12.59
CA ALA A 238 3.34 -12.98 -12.55
C ALA A 238 2.39 -12.52 -11.44
N ALA A 239 1.22 -13.16 -11.30
CA ALA A 239 0.28 -12.90 -10.21
C ALA A 239 0.90 -13.20 -8.84
N GLY A 240 1.57 -14.34 -8.68
CA GLY A 240 2.26 -14.70 -7.44
C GLY A 240 3.36 -13.69 -7.05
N CYS A 241 4.10 -13.15 -8.03
CA CYS A 241 5.08 -12.09 -7.78
C CYS A 241 4.41 -10.80 -7.29
N ALA A 242 3.37 -10.34 -7.98
CA ALA A 242 2.64 -9.13 -7.60
C ALA A 242 2.09 -9.22 -6.17
N ARG A 243 1.54 -10.37 -5.77
CA ARG A 243 1.04 -10.60 -4.41
C ARG A 243 2.12 -10.49 -3.33
N VAL A 244 3.37 -10.90 -3.58
CA VAL A 244 4.44 -10.84 -2.56
C VAL A 244 4.81 -9.40 -2.20
N GLU A 245 4.57 -8.44 -3.09
CA GLU A 245 5.29 -7.17 -3.05
C GLU A 245 4.65 -6.12 -2.14
N SER A 246 3.50 -6.44 -1.52
CA SER A 246 2.71 -5.61 -0.59
C SER A 246 2.95 -4.11 -0.81
N PRO A 247 2.31 -3.51 -1.83
CA PRO A 247 2.60 -2.14 -2.22
C PRO A 247 2.49 -1.15 -1.07
N GLY A 248 1.48 -1.32 -0.22
CA GLY A 248 1.26 -0.50 0.98
C GLY A 248 2.43 -0.57 1.96
N LEU A 249 2.98 -1.75 2.23
CA LEU A 249 4.13 -1.93 3.12
C LEU A 249 5.37 -1.22 2.56
N VAL A 250 5.69 -1.45 1.28
CA VAL A 250 6.90 -0.91 0.64
C VAL A 250 6.82 0.61 0.59
N MET A 251 5.70 1.14 0.14
CA MET A 251 5.47 2.57 0.02
C MET A 251 5.55 3.28 1.36
N VAL A 252 4.82 2.82 2.40
CA VAL A 252 4.86 3.45 3.72
C VAL A 252 6.27 3.36 4.31
N THR A 253 6.96 2.22 4.16
CA THR A 253 8.32 2.04 4.69
C THR A 253 9.32 3.01 4.05
N VAL A 254 9.34 3.09 2.71
CA VAL A 254 10.20 4.04 1.97
C VAL A 254 9.86 5.48 2.34
N SER A 255 8.58 5.81 2.37
CA SER A 255 8.07 7.14 2.71
C SER A 255 8.57 7.64 4.05
N GLN A 256 8.43 6.80 5.08
CA GLN A 256 8.80 7.11 6.45
C GLN A 256 10.31 7.11 6.63
N TYR A 257 11.02 6.21 5.94
CA TYR A 257 12.48 6.20 5.98
C TYR A 257 13.05 7.51 5.43
N LEU A 258 12.59 7.95 4.25
CA LEU A 258 12.99 9.24 3.67
C LEU A 258 12.66 10.43 4.57
N ARG A 259 11.52 10.39 5.28
CA ARG A 259 11.12 11.45 6.21
C ARG A 259 12.01 11.52 7.44
N LEU A 260 12.41 10.38 7.99
CA LEU A 260 13.04 10.29 9.30
C LEU A 260 14.56 10.29 9.25
N ARG A 261 15.14 9.94 8.11
CA ARG A 261 16.59 9.82 7.96
C ARG A 261 17.32 11.17 7.95
N GLY A 262 16.66 12.32 7.71
CA GLY A 262 17.38 13.60 7.60
C GLY A 262 18.25 13.72 6.33
N PRO A 263 19.04 14.80 6.16
CA PRO A 263 19.71 15.13 4.90
C PRO A 263 20.96 14.29 4.58
N ASP A 264 21.63 13.69 5.57
CA ASP A 264 22.95 13.04 5.40
C ASP A 264 22.87 11.52 5.14
N HIS A 265 21.66 10.97 5.00
CA HIS A 265 21.41 9.53 4.95
C HIS A 265 21.07 9.03 3.54
N ARG A 266 21.45 7.79 3.23
CA ARG A 266 21.33 7.20 1.88
C ARG A 266 19.88 6.82 1.52
N GLY A 267 19.57 6.71 0.22
CA GLY A 267 18.28 6.21 -0.30
C GLY A 267 17.97 4.80 0.17
N PRO A 268 16.68 4.39 0.30
CA PRO A 268 16.33 3.00 0.60
C PRO A 268 16.98 2.02 -0.39
N ARG A 269 17.09 2.39 -1.67
CA ARG A 269 17.77 1.55 -2.67
C ARG A 269 19.26 1.36 -2.38
N ALA A 270 19.95 2.44 -1.99
CA ALA A 270 21.35 2.37 -1.63
C ALA A 270 21.56 1.55 -0.35
N LEU A 271 20.68 1.71 0.66
CA LEU A 271 20.69 0.88 1.86
C LEU A 271 20.57 -0.62 1.52
N LEU A 272 19.63 -1.00 0.64
CA LEU A 272 19.44 -2.39 0.23
C LEU A 272 20.59 -2.95 -0.62
N ALA A 273 21.29 -2.09 -1.37
CA ALA A 273 22.48 -2.49 -2.11
C ALA A 273 23.67 -2.77 -1.17
N ASP A 274 23.80 -1.98 -0.10
CA ASP A 274 24.88 -2.14 0.90
C ASP A 274 24.61 -3.28 1.90
N GLU A 275 23.34 -3.60 2.17
CA GLU A 275 22.89 -4.58 3.15
C GLU A 275 22.07 -5.71 2.47
N PRO A 276 22.72 -6.61 1.70
CA PRO A 276 22.03 -7.57 0.83
C PRO A 276 21.20 -8.62 1.60
N ASP A 277 21.43 -8.80 2.89
CA ASP A 277 20.64 -9.68 3.76
C ASP A 277 19.26 -9.10 4.11
N LEU A 278 19.07 -7.78 3.98
CA LEU A 278 17.75 -7.14 4.14
C LEU A 278 16.80 -7.53 3.01
N ALA A 279 17.31 -7.74 1.79
CA ALA A 279 16.48 -7.99 0.61
C ALA A 279 15.63 -9.28 0.72
N PRO A 280 16.18 -10.46 1.06
CA PRO A 280 15.39 -11.66 1.30
C PRO A 280 14.36 -11.48 2.43
N ALA A 281 14.76 -10.85 3.53
CA ALA A 281 13.88 -10.67 4.67
C ALA A 281 12.70 -9.73 4.37
N LEU A 282 12.93 -8.67 3.58
CA LEU A 282 11.87 -7.79 3.11
C LEU A 282 10.87 -8.52 2.23
N ARG A 283 11.31 -9.44 1.35
CA ARG A 283 10.40 -10.25 0.54
C ARG A 283 9.52 -11.15 1.40
N THR A 284 10.09 -11.76 2.44
CA THR A 284 9.32 -12.58 3.38
C THR A 284 8.32 -11.76 4.17
N LEU A 285 8.73 -10.58 4.68
CA LEU A 285 7.81 -9.70 5.40
C LEU A 285 6.69 -9.17 4.50
N ALA A 286 7.00 -8.80 3.26
CA ALA A 286 6.00 -8.35 2.30
C ALA A 286 5.02 -9.47 1.95
N ALA A 287 5.50 -10.70 1.72
CA ALA A 287 4.64 -11.86 1.51
C ALA A 287 3.72 -12.10 2.72
N VAL A 288 4.25 -12.06 3.94
CA VAL A 288 3.43 -12.28 5.15
C VAL A 288 2.41 -11.17 5.36
N VAL A 289 2.76 -9.91 5.08
CA VAL A 289 1.82 -8.80 5.14
C VAL A 289 0.71 -8.94 4.09
N SER A 290 1.05 -9.25 2.84
CA SER A 290 0.05 -9.50 1.80
C SER A 290 -0.87 -10.68 2.14
N LEU A 291 -0.33 -11.71 2.78
CA LEU A 291 -1.12 -12.83 3.25
C LEU A 291 -2.13 -12.41 4.34
N TRP A 292 -1.77 -11.47 5.21
CA TRP A 292 -2.72 -10.90 6.18
C TRP A 292 -3.83 -10.10 5.52
N ASP A 293 -3.50 -9.30 4.51
CA ASP A 293 -4.50 -8.59 3.73
C ASP A 293 -5.45 -9.59 3.04
N ASP A 294 -4.91 -10.63 2.38
CA ASP A 294 -5.71 -11.71 1.73
C ASP A 294 -6.59 -12.51 2.71
N ILE A 295 -6.17 -12.66 3.96
CA ILE A 295 -6.99 -13.32 4.99
C ILE A 295 -8.13 -12.40 5.42
N GLY A 296 -7.84 -11.12 5.61
CA GLY A 296 -8.83 -10.12 6.03
C GLY A 296 -9.91 -9.87 4.99
N ASP A 297 -9.56 -9.98 3.70
CA ASP A 297 -10.44 -9.66 2.58
C ASP A 297 -11.03 -10.93 1.92
N LEU A 298 -10.78 -12.12 2.48
CA LEU A 298 -11.11 -13.42 1.89
C LEU A 298 -12.59 -13.58 1.47
N ASP A 299 -13.51 -13.09 2.28
CA ASP A 299 -14.94 -13.23 2.00
C ASP A 299 -15.42 -12.27 0.91
N ASP A 300 -14.81 -11.08 0.81
CA ASP A 300 -15.09 -10.12 -0.25
C ASP A 300 -14.45 -10.59 -1.55
N ASP A 301 -13.19 -11.03 -1.52
CA ASP A 301 -12.48 -11.56 -2.69
C ASP A 301 -13.17 -12.79 -3.31
N ARG A 302 -13.78 -13.64 -2.48
CA ARG A 302 -14.62 -14.75 -2.97
C ARG A 302 -15.83 -14.30 -3.76
N ARG A 303 -16.42 -13.14 -3.41
CA ARG A 303 -17.63 -12.61 -4.06
C ARG A 303 -17.29 -11.87 -5.35
N THR A 304 -16.13 -11.24 -5.40
CA THR A 304 -15.70 -10.37 -6.50
C THR A 304 -14.74 -11.05 -7.46
N ASP A 305 -14.30 -12.28 -7.16
CA ASP A 305 -13.26 -13.00 -7.91
C ASP A 305 -11.93 -12.22 -7.95
N ALA A 306 -11.68 -11.42 -6.92
CA ALA A 306 -10.49 -10.61 -6.82
C ALA A 306 -9.22 -11.48 -6.64
N PRO A 307 -8.04 -11.00 -7.10
CA PRO A 307 -6.80 -11.74 -6.99
C PRO A 307 -6.38 -11.97 -5.52
N ASN A 308 -6.58 -13.20 -5.03
CA ASN A 308 -6.23 -13.60 -3.66
C ASN A 308 -5.30 -14.83 -3.66
N VAL A 309 -4.23 -14.80 -2.88
CA VAL A 309 -3.25 -15.91 -2.89
C VAL A 309 -3.84 -17.24 -2.42
N LEU A 310 -4.79 -17.23 -1.48
CA LEU A 310 -5.39 -18.46 -0.94
C LEU A 310 -6.39 -19.07 -1.92
N LEU A 311 -7.12 -18.21 -2.65
CA LEU A 311 -8.12 -18.61 -3.64
C LEU A 311 -7.49 -18.95 -5.00
N GLY A 312 -6.30 -18.42 -5.28
CA GLY A 312 -5.60 -18.58 -6.55
C GLY A 312 -5.18 -20.03 -6.87
N PRO A 313 -4.82 -20.29 -8.14
CA PRO A 313 -4.43 -21.62 -8.60
C PRO A 313 -3.13 -22.10 -7.93
N PRO A 314 -2.87 -23.42 -7.84
CA PRO A 314 -1.68 -23.97 -7.20
C PRO A 314 -0.36 -23.34 -7.67
N ALA A 315 -0.21 -23.09 -8.99
CA ALA A 315 0.98 -22.48 -9.55
C ALA A 315 1.25 -21.06 -9.01
N MET A 316 0.19 -20.26 -8.82
CA MET A 316 0.30 -18.92 -8.23
C MET A 316 0.75 -18.99 -6.77
N ARG A 317 0.24 -19.97 -6.02
CA ARG A 317 0.59 -20.21 -4.62
C ARG A 317 2.04 -20.64 -4.47
N GLU A 318 2.52 -21.55 -5.32
CA GLU A 318 3.94 -21.93 -5.34
C GLU A 318 4.84 -20.76 -5.74
N ALA A 319 4.44 -19.97 -6.74
CA ALA A 319 5.20 -18.78 -7.13
C ALA A 319 5.29 -17.75 -5.99
N PHE A 320 4.18 -17.52 -5.26
CA PHE A 320 4.15 -16.67 -4.08
C PHE A 320 5.07 -17.18 -2.98
N LEU A 321 5.00 -18.48 -2.64
CA LEU A 321 5.85 -19.08 -1.60
C LEU A 321 7.33 -19.00 -1.95
N ALA A 322 7.68 -19.37 -3.17
CA ALA A 322 9.06 -19.33 -3.67
C ALA A 322 9.61 -17.90 -3.67
N ARG A 323 8.82 -16.93 -4.15
CA ARG A 323 9.23 -15.53 -4.25
C ARG A 323 9.29 -14.83 -2.90
N GLY A 324 8.37 -15.14 -1.99
CA GLY A 324 8.36 -14.65 -0.63
C GLY A 324 9.47 -15.27 0.24
N GLY A 325 10.16 -16.30 -0.24
CA GLY A 325 11.16 -17.02 0.57
C GLY A 325 10.52 -17.67 1.80
N ILE A 326 9.24 -18.08 1.70
CA ILE A 326 8.53 -18.72 2.80
C ILE A 326 9.06 -20.16 2.95
N PRO A 327 9.47 -20.58 4.15
CA PRO A 327 10.01 -21.93 4.35
C PRO A 327 9.04 -23.03 3.95
N ASP A 328 9.50 -23.92 3.07
CA ASP A 328 8.68 -24.93 2.37
C ASP A 328 7.91 -25.89 3.31
N GLY A 329 8.53 -26.27 4.43
CA GLY A 329 7.93 -27.16 5.44
C GLY A 329 7.20 -26.45 6.58
N GLY A 330 7.07 -25.12 6.52
CA GLY A 330 6.46 -24.33 7.58
C GLY A 330 4.92 -24.37 7.58
N PRO A 331 4.27 -24.04 8.71
CA PRO A 331 2.80 -24.01 8.80
C PRO A 331 2.18 -23.01 7.83
N VAL A 332 2.85 -21.87 7.56
CA VAL A 332 2.40 -20.87 6.58
C VAL A 332 2.40 -21.45 5.16
N ALA A 333 3.48 -22.11 4.73
CA ALA A 333 3.56 -22.72 3.41
C ALA A 333 2.50 -23.83 3.24
N ALA A 334 2.33 -24.68 4.24
CA ALA A 334 1.29 -25.71 4.24
C ALA A 334 -0.12 -25.11 4.11
N ALA A 335 -0.43 -24.04 4.84
CA ALA A 335 -1.73 -23.39 4.80
C ALA A 335 -1.99 -22.69 3.46
N VAL A 336 -1.00 -21.98 2.92
CA VAL A 336 -1.09 -21.35 1.59
C VAL A 336 -1.37 -22.43 0.54
N ARG A 337 -0.60 -23.53 0.51
CA ARG A 337 -0.84 -24.64 -0.44
C ARG A 337 -2.21 -25.26 -0.32
N ALA A 338 -2.70 -25.40 0.91
CA ALA A 338 -4.02 -25.93 1.17
C ALA A 338 -5.14 -24.99 0.68
N GLY A 339 -4.85 -23.70 0.42
CA GLY A 339 -5.80 -22.70 -0.04
C GLY A 339 -6.87 -22.36 1.00
N ARG A 340 -6.56 -22.50 2.30
CA ARG A 340 -7.52 -22.29 3.38
C ARG A 340 -7.13 -21.09 4.23
N GLY A 341 -8.03 -20.11 4.33
CA GLY A 341 -8.02 -19.17 5.45
C GLY A 341 -8.36 -19.93 6.73
N THR A 342 -7.44 -20.00 7.67
CA THR A 342 -7.70 -20.60 8.99
C THR A 342 -7.33 -19.62 10.09
N PRO A 343 -8.02 -19.61 11.24
CA PRO A 343 -7.64 -18.75 12.37
C PRO A 343 -6.19 -18.98 12.85
N ARG A 344 -5.64 -20.18 12.65
CA ARG A 344 -4.24 -20.49 12.96
C ARG A 344 -3.25 -19.80 12.03
N LEU A 345 -3.63 -19.57 10.77
CA LEU A 345 -2.76 -18.94 9.78
C LEU A 345 -2.32 -17.53 10.21
N THR A 346 -3.22 -16.76 10.84
CA THR A 346 -2.88 -15.44 11.38
C THR A 346 -1.80 -15.53 12.46
N ALA A 347 -1.91 -16.49 13.38
CA ALA A 347 -0.93 -16.72 14.44
C ALA A 347 0.42 -17.21 13.87
N ASP A 348 0.39 -18.13 12.91
CA ASP A 348 1.58 -18.67 12.26
C ASP A 348 2.32 -17.61 11.45
N ALA A 349 1.59 -16.76 10.73
CA ALA A 349 2.12 -15.60 10.01
C ALA A 349 2.73 -14.55 10.97
N ALA A 350 2.10 -14.32 12.14
CA ALA A 350 2.67 -13.44 13.16
C ALA A 350 3.97 -14.01 13.75
N ALA A 351 4.02 -15.32 14.02
CA ALA A 351 5.21 -15.99 14.49
C ALA A 351 6.34 -15.92 13.46
N LEU A 352 6.05 -16.15 12.17
CA LEU A 352 7.01 -16.03 11.09
C LEU A 352 7.56 -14.60 10.96
N SER A 353 6.69 -13.58 10.97
CA SER A 353 7.11 -12.18 10.96
C SER A 353 8.04 -11.84 12.13
N GLY A 354 7.69 -12.31 13.34
CA GLY A 354 8.50 -12.13 14.53
C GLY A 354 9.88 -12.78 14.42
N ALA A 355 9.94 -14.00 13.90
CA ALA A 355 11.20 -14.73 13.69
C ALA A 355 12.10 -14.03 12.66
N VAL A 356 11.55 -13.59 11.53
CA VAL A 356 12.32 -12.83 10.51
C VAL A 356 12.85 -11.54 11.11
N LEU A 357 12.02 -10.76 11.80
CA LEU A 357 12.43 -9.50 12.41
C LEU A 357 13.46 -9.67 13.53
N ALA A 358 13.40 -10.76 14.30
CA ALA A 358 14.39 -11.09 15.31
C ALA A 358 15.73 -11.50 14.67
N GLY A 359 15.69 -12.23 13.56
CA GLY A 359 16.90 -12.59 12.80
C GLY A 359 17.62 -11.39 12.18
N LEU A 360 16.90 -10.28 11.97
CA LEU A 360 17.47 -9.01 11.49
C LEU A 360 18.06 -8.13 12.60
N ASP A 361 17.78 -8.43 13.87
CA ASP A 361 18.38 -7.71 14.99
C ASP A 361 19.87 -8.00 15.08
N SER A 362 20.66 -6.95 14.98
CA SER A 362 22.10 -7.01 15.18
C SER A 362 22.50 -5.93 16.18
N PRO A 363 23.01 -6.31 17.37
CA PRO A 363 23.56 -5.35 18.32
C PRO A 363 24.66 -4.52 17.64
N GLY A 364 24.51 -3.20 17.62
CA GLY A 364 25.45 -2.29 16.94
C GLY A 364 25.22 -2.10 15.44
N ALA A 365 24.04 -2.48 14.92
CA ALA A 365 23.66 -2.16 13.54
C ALA A 365 23.88 -0.67 13.21
N PRO A 366 24.33 -0.34 11.98
CA PRO A 366 24.46 1.04 11.54
C PRO A 366 23.16 1.84 11.76
N PRO A 367 23.24 3.16 12.04
CA PRO A 367 22.05 3.98 12.32
C PRO A 367 20.94 3.87 11.26
N ASP A 368 21.33 3.77 9.98
CA ASP A 368 20.40 3.61 8.86
C ASP A 368 19.63 2.29 8.91
N ARG A 369 20.35 1.17 9.09
CA ARG A 369 19.76 -0.15 9.26
C ARG A 369 18.85 -0.17 10.49
N ALA A 370 19.30 0.38 11.61
CA ALA A 370 18.50 0.44 12.84
C ALA A 370 17.21 1.25 12.67
N LEU A 371 17.27 2.40 12.01
CA LEU A 371 16.09 3.22 11.70
C LEU A 371 15.14 2.48 10.75
N PHE A 372 15.66 1.89 9.68
CA PHE A 372 14.88 1.16 8.69
C PHE A 372 14.15 -0.04 9.32
N LEU A 373 14.84 -0.85 10.14
CA LEU A 373 14.24 -1.98 10.85
C LEU A 373 13.16 -1.53 11.84
N ARG A 374 13.34 -0.39 12.54
CA ARG A 374 12.31 0.16 13.43
C ARG A 374 11.04 0.58 12.68
N ILE A 375 11.19 1.19 11.50
CA ILE A 375 10.07 1.55 10.63
C ILE A 375 9.38 0.27 10.16
N LEU A 376 10.14 -0.68 9.61
CA LEU A 376 9.63 -1.93 9.08
C LEU A 376 8.83 -2.73 10.11
N ARG A 377 9.32 -2.83 11.36
CA ARG A 377 8.59 -3.44 12.48
C ARG A 377 7.25 -2.77 12.72
N THR A 378 7.23 -1.44 12.66
CA THR A 378 6.02 -0.66 12.91
C THR A 378 4.99 -0.84 11.80
N VAL A 379 5.41 -0.80 10.54
CA VAL A 379 4.51 -0.97 9.40
C VAL A 379 3.98 -2.40 9.33
N THR A 380 4.84 -3.40 9.51
CA THR A 380 4.43 -4.82 9.58
C THR A 380 3.36 -5.00 10.66
N HIS A 381 3.58 -4.48 11.86
CA HIS A 381 2.59 -4.57 12.93
C HIS A 381 1.27 -3.83 12.62
N GLY A 382 1.32 -2.73 11.85
CA GLY A 382 0.12 -2.03 11.39
C GLY A 382 -0.77 -2.88 10.48
N ALA A 383 -0.19 -3.75 9.64
CA ALA A 383 -0.98 -4.60 8.74
C ALA A 383 -1.79 -5.65 9.51
N HIS A 384 -1.20 -6.26 10.54
CA HIS A 384 -1.91 -7.14 11.48
C HIS A 384 -3.13 -6.44 12.10
N ILE A 385 -2.92 -5.20 12.49
CA ILE A 385 -3.93 -4.32 13.07
C ILE A 385 -5.06 -4.04 12.06
N ASN A 386 -4.71 -3.73 10.81
CA ASN A 386 -5.68 -3.47 9.74
C ASN A 386 -6.53 -4.70 9.43
N ALA A 387 -5.92 -5.88 9.29
CA ALA A 387 -6.64 -7.13 9.07
C ALA A 387 -7.61 -7.45 10.22
N THR A 388 -7.18 -7.24 11.47
CA THR A 388 -8.03 -7.42 12.66
C THR A 388 -9.18 -6.41 12.71
N PHE A 389 -8.98 -5.20 12.19
CA PHE A 389 -10.02 -4.18 12.10
C PHE A 389 -11.06 -4.54 11.03
N ASN A 390 -10.63 -4.92 9.82
CA ASN A 390 -11.52 -5.31 8.73
C ASN A 390 -12.42 -6.47 9.14
N ASP A 391 -11.86 -7.52 9.75
CA ASP A 391 -12.59 -8.68 10.26
C ASP A 391 -13.67 -8.28 11.29
N ARG A 392 -13.34 -7.37 12.21
CA ARG A 392 -14.28 -6.87 13.23
C ARG A 392 -15.32 -5.89 12.69
N ALA A 393 -15.01 -5.15 11.63
CA ALA A 393 -15.92 -4.21 10.99
C ALA A 393 -16.91 -4.94 10.07
N ALA A 394 -16.44 -5.93 9.31
CA ALA A 394 -17.25 -6.81 8.48
C ALA A 394 -18.28 -7.60 9.32
N GLY A 395 -17.87 -8.14 10.48
CA GLY A 395 -18.77 -8.81 11.42
C GLY A 395 -19.85 -7.91 12.05
N ARG A 396 -19.76 -6.59 11.92
CA ARG A 396 -20.77 -5.62 12.39
C ARG A 396 -21.67 -5.07 11.28
N MET A 397 -21.32 -5.30 10.01
CA MET A 397 -22.07 -4.80 8.85
C MET A 397 -22.98 -5.84 8.20
N THR A 398 -22.99 -7.10 8.67
CA THR A 398 -24.10 -8.01 8.39
C THR A 398 -25.37 -7.48 9.05
N PRO A 399 -26.39 -7.05 8.30
CA PRO A 399 -27.70 -6.80 8.87
C PRO A 399 -28.24 -8.13 9.37
N GLY A 400 -28.55 -8.21 10.67
CA GLY A 400 -29.46 -9.23 11.19
C GLY A 400 -30.89 -8.97 10.74
#